data_AF-A0A5K3G0K4-F1
#
_entry.id   AF-A0A5K3G0K4-F1
#
_cell.length_a   1.000
_cell.length_b   1.000
_cell.length_c   1.000
_cell.angle_alpha   90.00
_cell.angle_beta   90.00
_cell.angle_gamma   90.00
#
_symmetry.space_group_name_H-M   'P 1'
#
loop_
_entity.id
_entity.type
_entity.pdbx_description
1 polymer ?
#
loop_
_entity_poly.entity_id
_entity_poly.type
_entity_poly.pdbx_seq_one_letter_code
_entity_poly.pdbx_strand_id
1 'polypeptide(L)'
;MFRQGSSVVRQQFVCARAHRRWLACGSRCGGCGSSSGSGGKSFSSVNHKEVSRHSVETDAVLQLQPRVLNAATVKPTAETRKEKKLWKRNADKDESAIPPLHLDFSDVKTTTLSERGALREASRCLKCADAPCQHSCPTQVDIKSFIGSIGKKNYYGSAKVILSDNPNGLTCGMVCPTSDLCAGGCNLTASEEGAINIGGLQQFAVEMFAKMNVPQIVDPEVVKKTAGNAHYDKKI
;
A
#
# COMPACT_ATOMS: atom_id res chain seq x y z
N MET A 1 2.09 8.06 -24.65
CA MET A 1 3.50 8.19 -24.26
C MET A 1 3.79 7.18 -23.15
N PHE A 2 4.50 6.10 -23.46
CA PHE A 2 5.24 5.16 -22.56
C PHE A 2 5.42 3.83 -23.30
N ARG A 3 6.32 3.80 -24.29
CA ARG A 3 6.77 2.59 -24.99
C ARG A 3 8.23 2.77 -25.45
N GLN A 4 9.17 2.99 -24.52
CA GLN A 4 10.60 3.04 -24.85
C GLN A 4 11.52 2.47 -23.73
N GLY A 5 11.08 1.45 -22.99
CA GLY A 5 11.90 0.83 -21.92
C GLY A 5 12.73 -0.38 -22.36
N SER A 6 12.51 -0.94 -23.55
CA SER A 6 12.98 -2.29 -23.91
C SER A 6 14.32 -2.31 -24.67
N SER A 7 14.77 -1.19 -25.23
CA SER A 7 15.99 -1.12 -26.06
C SER A 7 17.27 -0.96 -25.23
N VAL A 8 17.20 -0.27 -24.08
CA VAL A 8 18.37 0.03 -23.24
C VAL A 8 18.92 -1.22 -22.55
N VAL A 9 18.06 -2.16 -22.16
CA VAL A 9 18.46 -3.41 -21.49
C VAL A 9 19.14 -4.40 -22.45
N ARG A 10 18.75 -4.40 -23.75
CA ARG A 10 19.40 -5.25 -24.76
C ARG A 10 20.82 -4.80 -25.11
N GLN A 11 21.12 -3.51 -25.01
CA GLN A 11 22.44 -2.98 -25.40
C GLN A 11 23.53 -3.24 -24.34
N GLN A 12 23.16 -3.38 -23.07
CA GLN A 12 24.10 -3.76 -22.00
C GLN A 12 24.52 -5.24 -22.05
N PHE A 13 23.66 -6.14 -22.53
CA PHE A 13 24.01 -7.57 -22.62
C PHE A 13 24.93 -7.93 -23.79
N VAL A 14 24.92 -7.16 -24.89
CA VAL A 14 25.79 -7.41 -26.05
C VAL A 14 27.22 -6.93 -25.79
N CYS A 15 27.40 -5.85 -25.02
CA CYS A 15 28.72 -5.31 -24.69
C CYS A 15 29.52 -6.23 -23.75
N ALA A 16 28.84 -6.96 -22.85
CA ALA A 16 29.48 -7.88 -21.91
C ALA A 16 30.00 -9.19 -22.53
N ARG A 17 29.60 -9.54 -23.76
CA ARG A 17 30.12 -10.71 -24.50
C ARG A 17 31.31 -10.39 -25.41
N ALA A 18 31.55 -9.13 -25.75
CA ALA A 18 32.64 -8.73 -26.64
C ALA A 18 34.00 -8.53 -25.93
N HIS A 19 34.01 -8.32 -24.61
CA HIS A 19 35.23 -8.11 -23.81
C HIS A 19 35.78 -9.38 -23.12
N ARG A 20 35.53 -10.58 -23.67
CA ARG A 20 36.21 -11.83 -23.26
C ARG A 20 37.28 -12.29 -24.26
N ARG A 21 38.01 -11.33 -24.80
CA ARG A 21 39.21 -11.59 -25.59
C ARG A 21 40.12 -10.41 -25.27
N TRP A 22 41.34 -10.70 -24.82
CA TRP A 22 42.35 -9.73 -24.35
C TRP A 22 42.37 -9.43 -22.85
N LEU A 23 42.68 -10.45 -22.05
CA LEU A 23 43.68 -10.30 -20.99
C LEU A 23 44.67 -11.46 -21.18
N ALA A 24 45.64 -11.20 -22.05
CA ALA A 24 46.81 -12.04 -22.20
C ALA A 24 47.53 -12.13 -20.84
N CYS A 25 47.92 -13.34 -20.46
CA CYS A 25 48.81 -13.60 -19.34
C CYS A 25 50.06 -12.73 -19.53
N GLY A 26 50.27 -11.77 -18.63
CA GLY A 26 51.57 -11.10 -18.49
C GLY A 26 52.64 -12.15 -18.18
N SER A 27 53.80 -11.97 -18.78
CA SER A 27 54.97 -12.86 -18.88
C SER A 27 55.67 -13.20 -17.54
N ARG A 28 54.92 -13.29 -16.44
CA ARG A 28 55.34 -13.84 -15.14
C ARG A 28 54.30 -14.76 -14.49
N CYS A 29 53.31 -15.24 -15.23
CA CYS A 29 52.48 -16.36 -14.76
C CYS A 29 53.21 -17.68 -15.07
N GLY A 30 53.52 -18.45 -14.03
CA GLY A 30 54.13 -19.77 -14.18
C GLY A 30 53.27 -20.67 -15.05
N GLY A 31 53.79 -21.00 -16.24
CA GLY A 31 53.37 -21.98 -17.24
C GLY A 31 51.96 -22.59 -17.14
N CYS A 32 51.08 -22.21 -18.07
CA CYS A 32 50.09 -23.14 -18.60
C CYS A 32 50.74 -23.94 -19.75
N GLY A 33 51.60 -24.89 -19.40
CA GLY A 33 52.12 -25.88 -20.33
C GLY A 33 51.13 -27.02 -20.49
N SER A 34 50.70 -27.30 -21.72
CA SER A 34 50.09 -28.57 -22.08
C SER A 34 51.18 -29.64 -22.10
N SER A 35 51.29 -30.42 -21.04
CA SER A 35 52.10 -31.65 -21.04
C SER A 35 51.17 -32.85 -21.03
N SER A 36 51.04 -33.49 -22.19
CA SER A 36 50.79 -34.93 -22.29
C SER A 36 51.93 -35.65 -21.56
N GLY A 37 51.68 -36.02 -20.31
CA GLY A 37 52.65 -36.67 -19.43
C GLY A 37 52.11 -36.68 -18.01
N SER A 38 51.91 -37.88 -17.48
CA SER A 38 51.57 -38.18 -16.10
C SER A 38 52.32 -37.28 -15.10
N GLY A 39 51.57 -36.48 -14.32
CA GLY A 39 52.13 -35.69 -13.21
C GLY A 39 51.87 -34.18 -13.27
N GLY A 40 50.67 -33.74 -13.67
CA GLY A 40 50.28 -32.34 -13.54
C GLY A 40 49.84 -32.00 -12.12
N LYS A 41 50.64 -31.24 -11.37
CA LYS A 41 50.24 -30.67 -10.07
C LYS A 41 49.14 -29.65 -10.32
N SER A 42 47.88 -30.07 -10.20
CA SER A 42 46.76 -29.15 -10.05
C SER A 42 47.02 -28.27 -8.84
N PHE A 43 46.88 -26.95 -8.97
CA PHE A 43 46.63 -26.09 -7.81
C PHE A 43 45.21 -26.40 -7.32
N SER A 44 45.04 -27.58 -6.76
CA SER A 44 43.90 -27.92 -5.95
C SER A 44 44.09 -27.14 -4.67
N SER A 45 43.31 -26.08 -4.48
CA SER A 45 43.14 -25.47 -3.16
C SER A 45 42.41 -26.49 -2.28
N VAL A 46 43.08 -27.59 -1.88
CA VAL A 46 42.46 -28.73 -1.18
C VAL A 46 41.92 -28.32 0.20
N ASN A 47 42.26 -27.12 0.70
CA ASN A 47 41.96 -26.69 2.07
C ASN A 47 41.26 -25.34 2.21
N HIS A 48 40.74 -24.72 1.14
CA HIS A 48 39.91 -23.52 1.30
C HIS A 48 38.43 -23.87 1.17
N LYS A 49 37.66 -23.57 2.22
CA LYS A 49 36.20 -23.72 2.22
C LYS A 49 35.64 -22.94 1.02
N GLU A 50 34.80 -23.59 0.22
CA GLU A 50 34.21 -22.98 -0.98
C GLU A 50 33.31 -21.80 -0.58
N VAL A 51 33.85 -20.58 -0.65
CA VAL A 51 33.22 -19.35 -0.11
C VAL A 51 31.96 -18.94 -0.90
N SER A 52 31.88 -19.34 -2.17
CA SER A 52 30.75 -19.04 -3.05
C SER A 52 29.52 -19.91 -2.80
N ARG A 53 29.65 -20.97 -1.99
CA ARG A 53 28.55 -21.87 -1.66
C ARG A 53 27.99 -21.54 -0.28
N HIS A 54 26.66 -21.56 -0.18
CA HIS A 54 25.98 -21.40 1.10
C HIS A 54 26.32 -22.54 2.07
N SER A 55 26.32 -22.25 3.37
CA SER A 55 26.37 -23.29 4.41
C SER A 55 25.05 -24.07 4.45
N VAL A 56 25.08 -25.27 5.03
CA VAL A 56 23.87 -26.09 5.24
C VAL A 56 22.81 -25.33 6.04
N GLU A 57 23.23 -24.57 7.04
CA GLU A 57 22.35 -23.71 7.84
C GLU A 57 21.72 -22.59 7.00
N THR A 58 22.50 -21.98 6.12
CA THR A 58 21.99 -20.95 5.20
C THR A 58 20.98 -21.58 4.24
N ASP A 59 21.32 -22.71 3.62
CA ASP A 59 20.42 -23.42 2.70
C ASP A 59 19.11 -23.85 3.38
N ALA A 60 19.14 -24.17 4.68
CA ALA A 60 17.94 -24.45 5.46
C ALA A 60 17.03 -23.22 5.60
N VAL A 61 17.59 -22.03 5.83
CA VAL A 61 16.81 -20.77 5.87
C VAL A 61 16.28 -20.43 4.48
N LEU A 62 17.03 -20.73 3.41
CA LEU A 62 16.65 -20.41 2.04
C LEU A 62 15.67 -21.42 1.39
N GLN A 63 15.11 -22.36 2.17
CA GLN A 63 14.20 -23.39 1.65
C GLN A 63 12.96 -22.83 0.95
N LEU A 64 12.40 -21.70 1.43
CA LEU A 64 11.19 -21.09 0.88
C LEU A 64 11.46 -19.99 -0.15
N GLN A 65 12.73 -19.74 -0.50
CA GLN A 65 13.05 -18.73 -1.49
C GLN A 65 12.49 -19.12 -2.87
N PRO A 66 11.89 -18.18 -3.61
CA PRO A 66 11.32 -18.47 -4.92
C PRO A 66 12.43 -18.87 -5.89
N ARG A 67 12.30 -20.05 -6.50
CA ARG A 67 13.19 -20.58 -7.54
C ARG A 67 12.38 -20.84 -8.80
N VAL A 68 12.99 -20.62 -9.97
CA VAL A 68 12.36 -20.96 -11.25
C VAL A 68 12.26 -22.49 -11.35
N LEU A 69 11.05 -22.98 -11.58
CA LEU A 69 10.80 -24.41 -11.78
C LEU A 69 11.07 -24.76 -13.25
N ASN A 70 11.88 -25.79 -13.48
CA ASN A 70 12.21 -26.28 -14.83
C ASN A 70 11.21 -27.31 -15.35
N ALA A 71 10.23 -27.70 -14.53
CA ALA A 71 9.21 -28.70 -14.84
C ALA A 71 7.88 -28.33 -14.18
N ALA A 72 6.79 -28.96 -14.62
CA ALA A 72 5.47 -28.78 -14.04
C ALA A 72 5.37 -29.39 -12.63
N THR A 73 4.63 -28.73 -11.73
CA THR A 73 4.35 -29.23 -10.38
C THR A 73 3.21 -30.24 -10.42
N VAL A 74 3.41 -31.44 -9.88
CA VAL A 74 2.37 -32.47 -9.74
C VAL A 74 1.91 -32.51 -8.29
N LYS A 75 0.66 -32.10 -8.04
CA LYS A 75 -0.01 -32.21 -6.74
C LYS A 75 -1.42 -32.81 -6.93
N PRO A 76 -1.77 -33.93 -6.26
CA PRO A 76 -3.12 -34.48 -6.30
C PRO A 76 -4.19 -33.49 -5.84
N THR A 77 -5.38 -33.55 -6.44
CA THR A 77 -6.51 -32.69 -6.07
C THR A 77 -6.96 -32.89 -4.62
N ALA A 78 -6.78 -34.08 -4.07
CA ALA A 78 -7.06 -34.36 -2.66
C ALA A 78 -6.14 -33.58 -1.71
N GLU A 79 -4.86 -33.42 -2.06
CA GLU A 79 -3.88 -32.69 -1.27
C GLU A 79 -4.11 -31.18 -1.36
N THR A 80 -4.38 -30.65 -2.57
CA THR A 80 -4.65 -29.22 -2.73
C THR A 80 -5.90 -28.77 -1.98
N ARG A 81 -6.93 -29.64 -1.86
CA ARG A 81 -8.11 -29.39 -1.03
C ARG A 81 -7.79 -29.31 0.46
N LYS A 82 -6.89 -30.16 0.97
CA LYS A 82 -6.42 -30.10 2.36
C LYS A 82 -5.57 -28.85 2.60
N GLU A 83 -4.64 -28.56 1.69
CA GLU A 83 -3.74 -27.40 1.75
C GLU A 83 -4.51 -26.07 1.70
N LYS A 84 -5.57 -25.98 0.88
CA LYS A 84 -6.42 -24.78 0.80
C LYS A 84 -6.98 -24.33 2.15
N LYS A 85 -7.29 -25.26 3.06
CA LYS A 85 -7.81 -24.94 4.39
C LYS A 85 -6.76 -24.26 5.28
N LEU A 86 -5.47 -24.58 5.11
CA LEU A 86 -4.37 -24.01 5.90
C LEU A 86 -4.10 -22.54 5.57
N TRP A 87 -4.35 -22.14 4.32
CA TRP A 87 -4.05 -20.78 3.83
C TRP A 87 -5.28 -19.88 3.73
N LYS A 88 -6.43 -20.29 4.29
CA LYS A 88 -7.69 -19.56 4.22
C LYS A 88 -7.60 -18.26 5.03
N ARG A 89 -7.92 -17.11 4.41
CA ARG A 89 -7.93 -15.78 5.06
C ARG A 89 -9.31 -15.14 5.17
N ASN A 90 -10.18 -15.37 4.20
CA ASN A 90 -11.54 -14.83 4.18
C ASN A 90 -12.53 -15.84 4.76
N ALA A 91 -13.74 -15.39 5.06
CA ALA A 91 -14.83 -16.27 5.51
C ALA A 91 -14.99 -17.50 4.61
N ASP A 92 -15.23 -18.66 5.22
CA ASP A 92 -15.52 -19.86 4.44
C ASP A 92 -16.94 -19.84 3.92
N LYS A 93 -17.11 -20.28 2.67
CA LYS A 93 -18.43 -20.33 2.02
C LYS A 93 -19.23 -21.54 2.49
N ASP A 94 -18.51 -22.60 2.86
CA ASP A 94 -19.07 -23.89 3.24
C ASP A 94 -19.34 -23.97 4.76
N GLU A 95 -18.81 -23.01 5.53
CA GLU A 95 -18.96 -22.94 6.98
C GLU A 95 -20.02 -21.89 7.34
N SER A 96 -21.12 -22.35 7.92
CA SER A 96 -22.23 -21.52 8.39
C SER A 96 -22.14 -21.17 9.89
N ALA A 97 -21.07 -21.61 10.56
CA ALA A 97 -20.87 -21.33 11.97
C ALA A 97 -20.51 -19.86 12.17
N ILE A 98 -21.39 -19.13 12.83
CA ILE A 98 -21.12 -17.75 13.27
C ILE A 98 -20.30 -17.85 14.57
N PRO A 99 -19.14 -17.22 14.67
CA PRO A 99 -18.41 -17.17 15.94
C PRO A 99 -19.29 -16.51 17.03
N PRO A 100 -19.13 -16.86 18.32
CA PRO A 100 -19.94 -16.26 19.38
C PRO A 100 -19.63 -14.76 19.48
N LEU A 101 -20.62 -13.91 19.18
CA LEU A 101 -20.52 -12.44 19.22
C LEU A 101 -21.17 -11.82 20.48
N HIS A 102 -21.50 -12.64 21.47
CA HIS A 102 -22.13 -12.17 22.70
C HIS A 102 -21.16 -11.24 23.47
N LEU A 103 -21.57 -9.98 23.67
CA LEU A 103 -20.79 -8.91 24.32
C LEU A 103 -19.52 -8.46 23.57
N ASP A 104 -19.43 -8.72 22.26
CA ASP A 104 -18.37 -8.16 21.41
C ASP A 104 -18.83 -6.83 20.78
N PHE A 105 -18.15 -5.74 21.15
CA PHE A 105 -18.37 -4.39 20.63
C PHE A 105 -17.17 -3.87 19.83
N SER A 106 -16.34 -4.78 19.30
CA SER A 106 -15.23 -4.43 18.43
C SER A 106 -15.70 -3.76 17.13
N ASP A 107 -14.81 -2.97 16.53
CA ASP A 107 -15.13 -2.27 15.28
C ASP A 107 -15.19 -3.25 14.10
N VAL A 108 -16.40 -3.50 13.60
CA VAL A 108 -16.67 -4.38 12.44
C VAL A 108 -16.70 -3.62 11.10
N LYS A 109 -16.56 -2.29 11.11
CA LYS A 109 -16.65 -1.49 9.87
C LYS A 109 -15.54 -1.88 8.89
N THR A 110 -15.94 -2.27 7.68
CA THR A 110 -15.00 -2.58 6.58
C THR A 110 -14.33 -1.33 6.02
N THR A 111 -14.85 -0.14 6.33
CA THR A 111 -14.36 1.16 5.88
C THR A 111 -13.27 1.74 6.76
N THR A 112 -13.04 1.23 7.98
CA THR A 112 -12.02 1.77 8.89
C THR A 112 -10.61 1.61 8.29
N LEU A 113 -9.83 2.70 8.28
CA LEU A 113 -8.50 2.75 7.65
C LEU A 113 -7.40 3.01 8.68
N SER A 114 -6.30 2.24 8.58
CA SER A 114 -5.01 2.62 9.17
C SER A 114 -4.34 3.74 8.38
N GLU A 115 -3.37 4.45 8.95
CA GLU A 115 -2.61 5.49 8.22
C GLU A 115 -2.04 4.97 6.89
N ARG A 116 -1.46 3.76 6.90
CA ARG A 116 -0.95 3.11 5.68
C ARG A 116 -2.06 2.92 4.63
N GLY A 117 -3.24 2.48 5.06
CA GLY A 117 -4.40 2.31 4.20
C GLY A 117 -4.94 3.64 3.66
N ALA A 118 -5.06 4.64 4.54
CA ALA A 118 -5.53 5.98 4.21
C ALA A 118 -4.62 6.67 3.20
N LEU A 119 -3.30 6.60 3.37
CA LEU A 119 -2.35 7.18 2.41
C LEU A 119 -2.44 6.51 1.03
N ARG A 120 -2.58 5.18 0.99
CA ARG A 120 -2.77 4.45 -0.26
C ARG A 120 -4.06 4.86 -0.95
N GLU A 121 -5.17 4.90 -0.22
CA GLU A 121 -6.47 5.24 -0.80
C GLU A 121 -6.55 6.73 -1.22
N ALA A 122 -5.96 7.63 -0.44
CA ALA A 122 -5.85 9.04 -0.81
C ALA A 122 -4.96 9.28 -2.04
N SER A 123 -3.92 8.45 -2.22
CA SER A 123 -3.08 8.47 -3.43
C SER A 123 -3.84 7.97 -4.67
N ARG A 124 -4.75 7.00 -4.49
CA ARG A 124 -5.60 6.44 -5.55
C ARG A 124 -6.65 7.42 -6.04
N CYS A 125 -7.16 8.30 -5.17
CA CYS A 125 -8.14 9.31 -5.54
C CYS A 125 -7.63 10.25 -6.66
N LEU A 126 -8.41 10.37 -7.73
CA LEU A 126 -8.10 11.21 -8.90
C LEU A 126 -8.15 12.71 -8.62
N LYS A 127 -8.78 13.14 -7.52
CA LYS A 127 -8.94 14.56 -7.14
C LYS A 127 -9.61 15.34 -8.28
N CYS A 128 -10.76 14.84 -8.73
CA CYS A 128 -11.52 15.36 -9.87
C CYS A 128 -11.77 16.87 -9.77
N ALA A 129 -11.79 17.57 -10.90
CA ALA A 129 -12.41 18.88 -10.98
C ALA A 129 -13.94 18.71 -10.89
N ASP A 130 -14.62 19.67 -10.27
CA ASP A 130 -16.08 19.66 -10.06
C ASP A 130 -16.61 18.28 -9.64
N ALA A 131 -16.16 17.84 -8.47
CA ALA A 131 -16.22 16.43 -8.10
C ALA A 131 -17.68 15.99 -7.90
N PRO A 132 -18.19 14.97 -8.63
CA PRO A 132 -19.57 14.51 -8.46
C PRO A 132 -19.83 13.96 -7.06
N CYS A 133 -18.81 13.40 -6.41
CA CYS A 133 -18.93 12.96 -5.02
C CYS A 133 -19.24 14.11 -4.03
N GLN A 134 -18.82 15.35 -4.33
CA GLN A 134 -19.16 16.52 -3.52
C GLN A 134 -20.62 16.92 -3.72
N HIS A 135 -21.10 16.90 -4.97
CA HIS A 135 -22.51 17.17 -5.30
C HIS A 135 -23.47 16.14 -4.68
N SER A 136 -23.05 14.87 -4.59
CA SER A 136 -23.82 13.82 -3.92
C SER A 136 -23.73 13.86 -2.39
N CYS A 137 -22.90 14.73 -1.80
CA CYS A 137 -22.80 14.89 -0.36
C CYS A 137 -23.86 15.90 0.14
N PRO A 138 -24.75 15.53 1.09
CA PRO A 138 -25.78 16.44 1.58
C PRO A 138 -25.24 17.74 2.19
N THR A 139 -24.05 17.70 2.79
CA THR A 139 -23.37 18.88 3.37
C THR A 139 -22.34 19.49 2.43
N GLN A 140 -22.26 19.03 1.17
CA GLN A 140 -21.36 19.53 0.12
C GLN A 140 -19.86 19.61 0.51
N VAL A 141 -19.39 18.70 1.38
CA VAL A 141 -18.00 18.67 1.85
C VAL A 141 -17.03 18.63 0.66
N ASP A 142 -15.99 19.46 0.69
CA ASP A 142 -14.93 19.45 -0.34
C ASP A 142 -14.03 18.20 -0.22
N ILE A 143 -14.52 17.11 -0.82
CA ILE A 143 -13.87 15.79 -0.85
C ILE A 143 -12.51 15.83 -1.54
N LYS A 144 -12.37 16.64 -2.59
CA LYS A 144 -11.11 16.77 -3.32
C LYS A 144 -10.02 17.34 -2.40
N SER A 145 -10.33 18.43 -1.70
CA SER A 145 -9.35 19.16 -0.88
C SER A 145 -8.96 18.39 0.37
N PHE A 146 -9.90 17.76 1.07
CA PHE A 146 -9.54 17.01 2.27
C PHE A 146 -8.74 15.74 1.91
N ILE A 147 -9.14 14.98 0.88
CA ILE A 147 -8.37 13.80 0.45
C ILE A 147 -6.98 14.20 -0.07
N GLY A 148 -6.90 15.33 -0.79
CA GLY A 148 -5.62 15.92 -1.20
C GLY A 148 -4.71 16.25 -0.01
N SER A 149 -5.30 16.72 1.10
CA SER A 149 -4.58 17.01 2.34
C SER A 149 -4.08 15.74 3.04
N ILE A 150 -4.90 14.67 3.07
CA ILE A 150 -4.47 13.35 3.59
C ILE A 150 -3.27 12.82 2.79
N GLY A 151 -3.32 12.90 1.45
CA GLY A 151 -2.21 12.44 0.60
C GLY A 151 -0.88 13.18 0.85
N LYS A 152 -0.96 14.42 1.36
CA LYS A 152 0.20 15.24 1.75
C LYS A 152 0.56 15.10 3.25
N LYS A 153 -0.06 14.17 3.97
CA LYS A 153 0.04 14.02 5.44
C LYS A 153 -0.39 15.24 6.25
N ASN A 154 -1.18 16.13 5.66
CA ASN A 154 -1.78 17.25 6.37
C ASN A 154 -3.14 16.86 6.95
N TYR A 155 -3.13 16.09 8.03
CA TYR A 155 -4.35 15.58 8.66
C TYR A 155 -5.18 16.69 9.32
N TYR A 156 -4.52 17.69 9.91
CA TYR A 156 -5.18 18.86 10.48
C TYR A 156 -5.94 19.66 9.40
N GLY A 157 -5.28 19.97 8.27
CA GLY A 157 -5.92 20.67 7.16
C GLY A 157 -7.09 19.88 6.56
N SER A 158 -6.94 18.55 6.47
CA SER A 158 -8.04 17.67 6.07
C SER A 158 -9.24 17.76 7.02
N ALA A 159 -9.00 17.63 8.32
CA ALA A 159 -10.06 17.70 9.33
C ALA A 159 -10.73 19.08 9.37
N LYS A 160 -9.96 20.15 9.20
CA LYS A 160 -10.50 21.52 9.11
C LYS A 160 -11.49 21.68 7.96
N VAL A 161 -11.17 21.15 6.78
CA VAL A 161 -12.08 21.18 5.60
C VAL A 161 -13.34 20.34 5.86
N ILE A 162 -13.21 19.19 6.52
CA ILE A 162 -14.37 18.36 6.84
C ILE A 162 -15.29 19.08 7.85
N LEU A 163 -14.70 19.62 8.92
CA LEU A 163 -15.44 20.23 10.03
C LEU A 163 -15.98 21.62 9.71
N SER A 164 -15.48 22.30 8.67
CA SER A 164 -16.05 23.58 8.21
C SER A 164 -17.45 23.40 7.63
N ASP A 165 -17.67 22.29 6.92
CA ASP A 165 -18.93 22.03 6.21
C ASP A 165 -19.83 21.08 7.02
N ASN A 166 -19.23 20.18 7.82
CA ASN A 166 -19.93 19.20 8.63
C ASN A 166 -19.38 19.13 10.06
N PRO A 167 -20.07 19.70 11.06
CA PRO A 167 -19.61 19.68 12.46
C PRO A 167 -19.56 18.27 13.06
N ASN A 168 -20.32 17.31 12.50
CA ASN A 168 -20.35 15.91 12.92
C ASN A 168 -19.48 15.03 12.01
N GLY A 169 -18.38 15.58 11.50
CA GLY A 169 -17.51 14.94 10.52
C GLY A 169 -17.03 13.54 10.92
N LEU A 170 -16.71 13.30 12.20
CA LEU A 170 -16.28 11.98 12.68
C LEU A 170 -17.40 10.95 12.59
N THR A 171 -18.57 11.28 13.14
CA THR A 171 -19.76 10.42 13.15
C THR A 171 -20.17 10.08 11.72
N CYS A 172 -20.27 11.08 10.85
CA CYS A 172 -20.61 10.88 9.45
C CYS A 172 -19.57 10.01 8.72
N GLY A 173 -18.28 10.16 9.01
CA GLY A 173 -17.24 9.28 8.45
C GLY A 173 -17.45 7.80 8.79
N MET A 174 -18.03 7.51 9.97
CA MET A 174 -18.27 6.15 10.44
C MET A 174 -19.60 5.54 9.98
N VAL A 175 -20.68 6.32 9.92
CA VAL A 175 -22.05 5.77 9.74
C VAL A 175 -22.73 6.16 8.43
N CYS A 176 -22.13 7.04 7.63
CA CYS A 176 -22.75 7.51 6.40
C CYS A 176 -22.95 6.36 5.39
N PRO A 177 -24.15 6.20 4.78
CA PRO A 177 -24.41 5.23 3.72
C PRO A 177 -23.78 5.72 2.41
N THR A 178 -22.45 5.65 2.33
CA THR A 178 -21.68 6.29 1.24
C THR A 178 -22.01 5.73 -0.15
N SER A 179 -22.45 4.47 -0.25
CA SER A 179 -22.87 3.85 -1.52
C SER A 179 -24.01 4.61 -2.21
N ASP A 180 -24.93 5.17 -1.41
CA ASP A 180 -26.10 5.89 -1.92
C ASP A 180 -25.83 7.39 -2.04
N LEU A 181 -24.65 7.83 -1.57
CA LEU A 181 -24.23 9.21 -1.47
C LEU A 181 -22.93 9.43 -2.25
N CYS A 182 -21.89 9.93 -1.58
CA CYS A 182 -20.65 10.38 -2.19
C CYS A 182 -19.86 9.29 -2.93
N ALA A 183 -19.87 8.05 -2.45
CA ALA A 183 -19.19 6.94 -3.14
C ALA A 183 -20.00 6.45 -4.36
N GLY A 184 -21.33 6.51 -4.30
CA GLY A 184 -22.22 6.22 -5.44
C GLY A 184 -21.96 7.14 -6.64
N GLY A 185 -21.71 8.43 -6.37
CA GLY A 185 -21.35 9.42 -7.38
C GLY A 185 -19.87 9.45 -7.78
N CYS A 186 -19.02 8.53 -7.29
CA CYS A 186 -17.57 8.60 -7.53
C CYS A 186 -17.20 8.20 -8.98
N ASN A 187 -16.40 9.02 -9.68
CA ASN A 187 -15.91 8.69 -11.02
C ASN A 187 -15.08 7.39 -11.08
N LEU A 188 -14.40 7.03 -9.98
CA LEU A 188 -13.61 5.81 -9.92
C LEU A 188 -14.46 4.52 -9.86
N THR A 189 -15.78 4.64 -9.67
CA THR A 189 -16.71 3.51 -9.82
C THR A 189 -16.67 2.94 -11.24
N ALA A 190 -16.27 3.73 -12.24
CA ALA A 190 -16.07 3.26 -13.62
C ALA A 190 -14.80 2.40 -13.80
N SER A 191 -13.96 2.24 -12.77
CA SER A 191 -12.76 1.40 -12.78
C SER A 191 -13.02 0.05 -12.10
N GLU A 192 -12.30 -1.00 -12.49
CA GLU A 192 -12.38 -2.34 -11.90
C GLU A 192 -12.05 -2.35 -10.39
N GLU A 193 -11.20 -1.42 -9.94
CA GLU A 193 -10.86 -1.26 -8.52
C GLU A 193 -11.99 -0.65 -7.68
N GLY A 194 -12.96 0.02 -8.33
CA GLY A 194 -14.12 0.62 -7.70
C GLY A 194 -13.94 2.01 -7.07
N ALA A 195 -15.03 2.50 -6.47
CA ALA A 195 -15.15 3.82 -5.83
C ALA A 195 -14.15 4.02 -4.69
N ILE A 196 -13.86 5.28 -4.35
CA ILE A 196 -13.00 5.62 -3.20
C ILE A 196 -13.74 5.36 -1.88
N ASN A 197 -13.04 4.83 -0.89
CA ASN A 197 -13.52 4.77 0.49
C ASN A 197 -13.47 6.17 1.15
N ILE A 198 -14.41 7.03 0.76
CA ILE A 198 -14.49 8.43 1.21
C ILE A 198 -14.81 8.51 2.71
N GLY A 199 -15.75 7.69 3.20
CA GLY A 199 -16.13 7.64 4.61
C GLY A 199 -14.96 7.26 5.52
N GLY A 200 -14.21 6.21 5.17
CA GLY A 200 -13.02 5.78 5.91
C GLY A 200 -11.90 6.83 5.95
N LEU A 201 -11.70 7.57 4.85
CA LEU A 201 -10.75 8.69 4.80
C LEU A 201 -11.20 9.85 5.69
N GLN A 202 -12.49 10.17 5.68
CA GLN A 202 -13.09 11.19 6.55
C GLN A 202 -12.95 10.80 8.04
N GLN A 203 -13.31 9.56 8.39
CA GLN A 203 -13.12 9.00 9.73
C GLN A 203 -11.65 9.13 10.15
N PHE A 204 -10.71 8.65 9.35
CA PHE A 204 -9.28 8.69 9.65
C PHE A 204 -8.77 10.12 9.91
N ALA A 205 -9.11 11.08 9.06
CA ALA A 205 -8.65 12.46 9.21
C ALA A 205 -9.16 13.11 10.50
N VAL A 206 -10.45 12.92 10.82
CA VAL A 206 -11.04 13.51 12.03
C VAL A 206 -10.60 12.77 13.29
N GLU A 207 -10.36 11.45 13.23
CA GLU A 207 -9.73 10.71 14.34
C GLU A 207 -8.32 11.21 14.63
N MET A 208 -7.51 11.50 13.61
CA MET A 208 -6.19 12.11 13.81
C MET A 208 -6.29 13.48 14.46
N PHE A 209 -7.25 14.31 14.04
CA PHE A 209 -7.50 15.61 14.65
C PHE A 209 -7.96 15.49 16.12
N ALA A 210 -8.86 14.54 16.42
CA ALA A 210 -9.29 14.28 17.80
C ALA A 210 -8.10 13.91 18.71
N LYS A 211 -7.14 13.12 18.20
CA LYS A 211 -5.90 12.79 18.92
C LYS A 211 -4.98 14.00 19.16
N MET A 212 -5.07 15.05 18.35
CA MET A 212 -4.30 16.29 18.55
C MET A 212 -4.84 17.13 19.71
N ASN A 213 -6.07 16.88 20.17
CA ASN A 213 -6.71 17.53 21.30
C ASN A 213 -6.74 19.08 21.19
N VAL A 214 -7.00 19.58 19.97
CA VAL A 214 -7.10 21.02 19.67
C VAL A 214 -8.57 21.45 19.77
N PRO A 215 -8.92 22.41 20.63
CA PRO A 215 -10.30 22.86 20.77
C PRO A 215 -10.75 23.72 19.58
N GLN A 216 -12.05 23.70 19.30
CA GLN A 216 -12.67 24.66 18.40
C GLN A 216 -12.70 26.04 19.06
N ILE A 217 -12.32 27.07 18.31
CA ILE A 217 -12.37 28.46 18.74
C ILE A 217 -13.46 29.21 17.98
N VAL A 218 -14.03 30.24 18.62
CA VAL A 218 -14.86 31.22 17.92
C VAL A 218 -13.94 32.09 17.06
N ASP A 219 -14.39 32.43 15.86
CA ASP A 219 -13.65 33.33 14.97
C ASP A 219 -13.42 34.69 15.66
N PRO A 220 -12.15 35.12 15.85
CA PRO A 220 -11.83 36.40 16.48
C PRO A 220 -12.44 37.61 15.77
N GLU A 221 -12.65 37.55 14.46
CA GLU A 221 -13.29 38.64 13.71
C GLU A 221 -14.78 38.74 14.01
N VAL A 222 -15.45 37.61 14.22
CA VAL A 222 -16.88 37.58 14.58
C VAL A 222 -17.06 38.18 15.96
N VAL A 223 -16.23 37.81 16.93
CA VAL A 223 -16.26 38.37 18.29
C VAL A 223 -16.13 39.89 18.27
N LYS A 224 -15.23 40.44 17.45
CA LYS A 224 -15.07 41.89 17.29
C LYS A 224 -16.29 42.57 16.67
N LYS A 225 -16.95 41.92 15.70
CA LYS A 225 -18.11 42.48 14.98
C LYS A 225 -19.40 42.43 15.79
N THR A 226 -19.57 41.41 16.63
CA THR A 226 -20.81 41.20 17.39
C THR A 226 -20.77 41.81 18.79
N ALA A 227 -19.61 42.31 19.24
CA ALA A 227 -19.46 42.93 20.55
C ALA A 227 -20.45 44.09 20.76
N GLY A 228 -21.36 43.92 21.73
CA GLY A 228 -22.34 44.94 22.12
C GLY A 228 -23.61 44.97 21.25
N ASN A 229 -23.79 44.02 20.34
CA ASN A 229 -25.02 43.92 19.55
C ASN A 229 -26.04 42.99 20.24
N ALA A 230 -27.09 43.59 20.78
CA ALA A 230 -28.17 42.91 21.51
C ALA A 230 -28.87 41.78 20.71
N HIS A 231 -28.79 41.79 19.38
CA HIS A 231 -29.31 40.71 18.55
C HIS A 231 -28.59 39.38 18.79
N TYR A 232 -27.26 39.42 18.94
CA TYR A 232 -26.42 38.23 19.13
C TYR A 232 -26.27 37.81 20.59
N ASP A 233 -26.53 38.73 21.53
CA ASP A 233 -26.50 38.46 22.98
C ASP A 233 -27.85 37.96 23.54
N LYS A 234 -28.87 37.86 22.68
CA LYS A 234 -30.20 37.39 23.08
C LYS A 234 -30.17 35.89 23.34
N LYS A 235 -30.50 35.48 24.57
CA LYS A 235 -30.73 34.07 24.91
C LYS A 235 -32.00 33.60 24.20
N ILE A 236 -31.87 32.58 23.36
CA ILE A 236 -32.97 31.85 22.71
C ILE A 236 -33.69 31.01 23.78
#